data_AF-A0A7W9W4M5-F1
#
_entry.id   AF-A0A7W9W4M5-F1
#
_cell.length_a   1.000
_cell.length_b   1.000
_cell.length_c   1.000
_cell.angle_alpha   90.00
_cell.angle_beta   90.00
_cell.angle_gamma   90.00
#
_symmetry.space_group_name_H-M   'P 1'
#
loop_
_entity.id
_entity.type
_entity.pdbx_description
1 polymer ?
#
loop_
_entity_poly.entity_id
_entity_poly.type
_entity_poly.pdbx_seq_one_letter_code
_entity_poly.pdbx_strand_id
1 'polypeptide(L)'
;MGFYDHRCSITGISLRYEKAVMVLLFPFEGHFSPFTLGIKGTYNRLGAIDRIEEDSHTKLVVDFFLAHLGTGEFQLDKEFFQGERYYPIQTLEDLLCCIERNVTIGHVVLWKGQPIPYCLISRTVWDAIVGSETLAPELTTKAIYTSLFPESSPARLLYQNLPDSMDTHVHELAAIQQFLGRRKQTWQPVDEPEQHYEEIEEFLAEARKAFADTPALFGAFADLETHLRDLGVIETDTV
;
A
#
# COMPACT_ATOMS: atom_id res chain seq x y z
N MET A 1 -13.59 -19.50 -7.26
CA MET A 1 -13.36 -18.33 -6.39
C MET A 1 -13.48 -17.09 -7.26
N GLY A 2 -14.25 -16.10 -6.83
CA GLY A 2 -14.33 -14.81 -7.52
C GLY A 2 -13.02 -14.03 -7.33
N PHE A 3 -12.68 -13.18 -8.29
CA PHE A 3 -11.59 -12.23 -8.16
C PHE A 3 -12.11 -10.96 -7.50
N TYR A 4 -11.36 -10.44 -6.53
CA TYR A 4 -11.65 -9.14 -5.94
C TYR A 4 -10.84 -8.07 -6.66
N ASP A 5 -11.49 -6.99 -7.06
CA ASP A 5 -10.81 -5.83 -7.63
C ASP A 5 -10.80 -4.71 -6.59
N HIS A 6 -9.63 -4.49 -5.98
CA HIS A 6 -9.42 -3.29 -5.21
C HIS A 6 -9.00 -2.15 -6.13
N ARG A 7 -9.50 -0.96 -5.83
CA ARG A 7 -9.09 0.27 -6.49
C ARG A 7 -7.83 0.81 -5.82
N CYS A 8 -6.95 1.42 -6.60
CA CYS A 8 -5.80 2.17 -6.10
C CYS A 8 -6.30 3.26 -5.14
N SER A 9 -5.84 3.25 -3.89
CA SER A 9 -6.30 4.17 -2.83
C SER A 9 -6.02 5.65 -3.12
N ILE A 10 -5.15 5.96 -4.09
CA ILE A 10 -4.89 7.35 -4.52
C ILE A 10 -5.76 7.73 -5.71
N THR A 11 -5.77 6.93 -6.77
CA THR A 11 -6.33 7.32 -8.07
C THR A 11 -7.64 6.66 -8.44
N GLY A 12 -8.05 5.60 -7.74
CA GLY A 12 -9.28 4.86 -8.02
C GLY A 12 -9.20 3.85 -9.16
N ILE A 13 -8.07 3.75 -9.87
CA ILE A 13 -7.90 2.77 -10.96
C ILE A 13 -7.93 1.32 -10.43
N SER A 14 -8.39 0.38 -11.25
CA SER A 14 -8.34 -1.06 -10.96
C SER A 14 -6.91 -1.54 -10.70
N LEU A 15 -6.71 -2.41 -9.71
CA LEU A 15 -5.43 -3.06 -9.42
C LEU A 15 -5.32 -4.46 -10.01
N ARG A 16 -6.40 -5.01 -10.59
CA ARG A 16 -6.53 -6.42 -11.00
C ARG A 16 -5.39 -7.00 -11.84
N TYR A 17 -4.73 -6.16 -12.65
CA TYR A 17 -3.63 -6.55 -13.54
C TYR A 17 -2.30 -5.86 -13.22
N GLU A 18 -2.23 -5.17 -12.09
CA GLU A 18 -1.11 -4.30 -11.75
C GLU A 18 -0.19 -4.90 -10.67
N LYS A 19 1.06 -4.45 -10.70
CA LYS A 19 1.88 -4.47 -9.48
C LYS A 19 1.34 -3.43 -8.51
N ALA A 20 1.54 -3.66 -7.21
CA ALA A 20 1.04 -2.77 -6.19
C ALA A 20 2.08 -2.49 -5.11
N VAL A 21 1.91 -1.35 -4.45
CA VAL A 21 2.60 -0.95 -3.24
C VAL A 21 1.58 -0.94 -2.11
N MET A 22 1.83 -1.76 -1.10
CA MET A 22 1.03 -1.79 0.12
C MET A 22 1.70 -0.94 1.19
N VAL A 23 0.91 -0.11 1.86
CA VAL A 23 1.36 0.64 3.04
C VAL A 23 0.44 0.27 4.18
N LEU A 24 0.99 -0.28 5.26
CA LEU A 24 0.21 -0.47 6.48
C LEU A 24 -0.05 0.89 7.11
N LEU A 25 -1.24 1.09 7.63
CA LEU A 25 -1.69 2.34 8.20
C LEU A 25 -2.00 2.16 9.69
N PHE A 26 -2.07 3.26 10.42
CA PHE A 26 -2.61 3.29 11.77
C PHE A 26 -3.53 4.51 11.94
N PRO A 27 -4.59 4.40 12.78
CA PRO A 27 -5.42 5.55 13.11
C PRO A 27 -4.62 6.60 13.91
N PHE A 28 -4.67 7.85 13.48
CA PHE A 28 -4.02 8.98 14.14
C PHE A 28 -4.92 10.22 14.03
N GLU A 29 -5.32 10.83 15.15
CA GLU A 29 -6.08 12.10 15.19
C GLU A 29 -7.25 12.19 14.17
N GLY A 30 -8.08 11.14 14.09
CA GLY A 30 -9.25 11.10 13.22
C GLY A 30 -8.96 10.88 11.73
N HIS A 31 -7.70 10.62 11.36
CA HIS A 31 -7.28 10.23 10.02
C HIS A 31 -6.36 9.00 10.09
N PHE A 32 -5.83 8.56 8.95
CA PHE A 32 -4.83 7.50 8.89
C PHE A 32 -3.45 8.07 8.57
N SER A 33 -2.43 7.46 9.16
CA SER A 33 -1.03 7.77 8.92
C SER A 33 -0.25 6.48 8.63
N PRO A 34 0.86 6.54 7.87
CA PRO A 34 1.65 5.34 7.56
C PRO A 34 2.24 4.69 8.81
N PHE A 35 2.05 3.39 8.94
CA PHE A 35 2.73 2.53 9.90
C PHE A 35 4.01 1.95 9.28
N THR A 36 3.98 1.60 7.99
CA THR A 36 5.18 1.14 7.27
C THR A 36 5.59 2.12 6.17
N LEU A 37 6.82 1.97 5.69
CA LEU A 37 7.21 2.40 4.34
C LEU A 37 6.49 1.51 3.29
N GLY A 38 6.57 1.88 2.02
CA GLY A 38 5.91 1.16 0.92
C GLY A 38 6.49 -0.24 0.69
N ILE A 39 5.65 -1.26 0.72
CA ILE A 39 6.01 -2.66 0.44
C ILE A 39 5.59 -2.98 -0.99
N LYS A 40 6.56 -3.31 -1.85
CA LYS A 40 6.35 -3.54 -3.28
C LYS A 40 6.11 -5.02 -3.58
N GLY A 41 5.09 -5.30 -4.39
CA GLY A 41 4.76 -6.65 -4.85
C GLY A 41 3.80 -6.65 -6.03
N THR A 42 3.15 -7.79 -6.26
CA THR A 42 2.11 -7.98 -7.27
C THR A 42 0.76 -8.08 -6.57
N TYR A 43 -0.28 -7.40 -7.06
CA TYR A 43 -1.61 -7.54 -6.48
C TYR A 43 -2.10 -8.98 -6.62
N ASN A 44 -2.42 -9.64 -5.50
CA ASN A 44 -2.75 -11.06 -5.46
C ASN A 44 -4.22 -11.36 -5.82
N ARG A 45 -5.02 -10.32 -6.09
CA ARG A 45 -6.46 -10.39 -6.41
C ARG A 45 -7.35 -10.90 -5.27
N LEU A 46 -6.80 -10.89 -4.05
CA LEU A 46 -7.45 -11.25 -2.81
C LEU A 46 -7.41 -10.11 -1.77
N GLY A 47 -7.02 -8.89 -2.18
CA GLY A 47 -6.90 -7.76 -1.26
C GLY A 47 -5.52 -7.54 -0.66
N ALA A 48 -4.50 -8.29 -1.09
CA ALA A 48 -3.12 -8.03 -0.65
C ALA A 48 -2.13 -8.08 -1.82
N ILE A 49 -0.86 -8.19 -1.49
CA ILE A 49 0.22 -8.36 -2.45
C ILE A 49 0.93 -9.71 -2.23
N ASP A 50 1.37 -10.30 -3.33
CA ASP A 50 2.26 -11.47 -3.38
C ASP A 50 3.52 -11.15 -4.20
N ARG A 51 4.45 -12.10 -4.32
CA ARG A 51 5.71 -11.95 -5.06
C ARG A 51 6.44 -10.68 -4.63
N ILE A 52 6.59 -10.53 -3.33
CA ILE A 52 7.17 -9.34 -2.70
C ILE A 52 8.62 -9.16 -3.15
N GLU A 53 9.00 -7.92 -3.43
CA GLU A 53 10.40 -7.52 -3.66
C GLU A 53 11.14 -7.54 -2.30
N GLU A 54 11.70 -8.69 -1.92
CA GLU A 54 12.34 -8.86 -0.61
C GLU A 54 13.63 -8.03 -0.44
N ASP A 55 13.74 -7.33 0.68
CA ASP A 55 14.91 -6.57 1.06
C ASP A 55 15.03 -6.41 2.60
N SER A 56 15.92 -5.52 3.06
CA SER A 56 16.05 -5.24 4.50
C SER A 56 14.81 -4.59 5.13
N HIS A 57 14.01 -3.86 4.36
CA HIS A 57 12.76 -3.25 4.85
C HIS A 57 11.72 -4.33 5.12
N THR A 58 11.49 -5.23 4.16
CA THR A 58 10.48 -6.28 4.29
C THR A 58 10.79 -7.20 5.47
N LYS A 59 12.07 -7.56 5.64
CA LYS A 59 12.54 -8.34 6.79
C LYS A 59 12.32 -7.60 8.12
N LEU A 60 12.63 -6.30 8.19
CA LEU A 60 12.45 -5.50 9.39
C LEU A 60 10.97 -5.46 9.83
N VAL A 61 10.05 -5.33 8.88
CA VAL A 61 8.60 -5.35 9.17
C VAL A 61 8.18 -6.68 9.81
N VAL A 62 8.59 -7.81 9.22
CA VAL A 62 8.27 -9.14 9.78
C VAL A 62 8.86 -9.33 11.17
N ASP A 63 10.15 -9.04 11.34
CA ASP A 63 10.86 -9.19 12.61
C ASP A 63 10.20 -8.34 13.72
N PHE A 64 9.75 -7.13 13.39
CA PHE A 64 9.03 -6.26 14.31
C PHE A 64 7.70 -6.85 14.77
N PHE A 65 6.83 -7.29 13.85
CA PHE A 65 5.53 -7.84 14.22
C PHE A 65 5.67 -9.16 14.98
N LEU A 66 6.63 -10.02 14.62
CA LEU A 66 6.92 -11.25 15.37
C LEU A 66 7.41 -10.97 16.79
N ALA A 67 8.27 -9.97 16.98
CA ALA A 67 8.72 -9.57 18.31
C ALA A 67 7.54 -9.11 19.19
N HIS A 68 6.61 -8.35 18.62
CA HIS A 68 5.44 -7.83 19.34
C HIS A 68 4.29 -8.84 19.47
N LEU A 69 4.29 -9.90 18.66
CA LEU A 69 3.41 -11.05 18.86
C LEU A 69 3.75 -11.79 20.17
N GLY A 70 5.04 -11.86 20.51
CA GLY A 70 5.52 -12.47 21.75
C GLY A 70 5.16 -11.67 23.00
N THR A 71 5.07 -10.34 22.89
CA THR A 71 4.69 -9.44 24.00
C THR A 71 3.19 -9.23 24.12
N GLY A 72 2.41 -9.61 23.10
CA GLY A 72 0.97 -9.43 23.05
C GLY A 72 0.51 -8.04 22.60
N GLU A 73 1.44 -7.16 22.18
CA GLU A 73 1.08 -5.87 21.57
C GLU A 73 0.53 -6.05 20.15
N PHE A 74 1.07 -7.02 19.39
CA PHE A 74 0.48 -7.49 18.15
C PHE A 74 -0.34 -8.74 18.42
N GLN A 75 -1.60 -8.74 18.02
CA GLN A 75 -2.58 -9.77 18.34
C GLN A 75 -3.23 -10.28 17.07
N LEU A 76 -3.40 -11.60 16.98
CA LEU A 76 -4.13 -12.27 15.91
C LEU A 76 -4.77 -13.55 16.44
N ASP A 77 -5.86 -13.99 15.82
CA ASP A 77 -6.49 -15.28 16.11
C ASP A 77 -5.63 -16.43 15.55
N LYS A 78 -4.79 -17.01 16.42
CA LYS A 78 -3.82 -18.04 16.03
C LYS A 78 -4.50 -19.30 15.51
N GLU A 79 -5.65 -19.69 16.05
CA GLU A 79 -6.36 -20.91 15.64
C GLU A 79 -6.96 -20.71 14.26
N PHE A 80 -7.59 -19.55 14.03
CA PHE A 80 -8.10 -19.17 12.71
C PHE A 80 -6.99 -19.17 11.65
N PHE A 81 -5.87 -18.49 11.91
CA PHE A 81 -4.78 -18.37 10.94
C PHE A 81 -3.96 -19.66 10.76
N GLN A 82 -4.00 -20.60 11.71
CA GLN A 82 -3.49 -21.96 11.51
C GLN A 82 -4.33 -22.71 10.47
N GLY A 83 -5.66 -22.56 10.52
CA GLY A 83 -6.57 -23.14 9.52
C GLY A 83 -6.32 -22.60 8.10
N GLU A 84 -6.05 -21.29 8.00
CA GLU A 84 -5.73 -20.60 6.75
C GLU A 84 -4.27 -20.81 6.29
N ARG A 85 -3.43 -21.48 7.09
CA ARG A 85 -2.00 -21.74 6.83
C ARG A 85 -1.11 -20.50 6.76
N TYR A 86 -1.55 -19.38 7.35
CA TYR A 86 -0.72 -18.18 7.54
C TYR A 86 -0.07 -18.11 8.93
N TYR A 87 -0.36 -19.08 9.81
CA TYR A 87 0.28 -19.23 11.11
C TYR A 87 0.96 -20.61 11.27
N PRO A 88 2.19 -20.69 11.81
CA PRO A 88 3.03 -19.57 12.27
C PRO A 88 3.46 -18.67 11.12
N ILE A 89 3.53 -17.36 11.35
CA ILE A 89 4.00 -16.39 10.35
C ILE A 89 5.48 -16.67 10.07
N GLN A 90 5.83 -16.95 8.81
CA GLN A 90 7.20 -17.23 8.39
C GLN A 90 7.74 -16.17 7.43
N THR A 91 6.85 -15.54 6.66
CA THR A 91 7.16 -14.58 5.60
C THR A 91 6.38 -13.28 5.77
N LEU A 92 6.76 -12.25 5.00
CA LEU A 92 5.95 -11.02 4.94
C LEU A 92 4.60 -11.28 4.28
N GLU A 93 4.52 -12.16 3.29
CA GLU A 93 3.26 -12.53 2.66
C GLU A 93 2.28 -13.14 3.68
N ASP A 94 2.74 -14.04 4.56
CA ASP A 94 1.89 -14.58 5.64
C ASP A 94 1.33 -13.48 6.53
N LEU A 95 2.17 -12.50 6.90
CA LEU A 95 1.77 -11.36 7.71
C LEU A 95 0.74 -10.48 7.00
N LEU A 96 0.98 -10.15 5.72
CA LEU A 96 0.07 -9.30 4.94
C LEU A 96 -1.26 -10.00 4.68
N CYS A 97 -1.25 -11.31 4.42
CA CYS A 97 -2.46 -12.13 4.35
C CYS A 97 -3.24 -12.15 5.67
N CYS A 98 -2.55 -12.18 6.82
CA CYS A 98 -3.22 -12.01 8.11
C CYS A 98 -3.92 -10.64 8.22
N ILE A 99 -3.20 -9.57 7.87
CA ILE A 99 -3.70 -8.19 7.96
C ILE A 99 -4.85 -7.93 6.98
N GLU A 100 -4.80 -8.49 5.77
CA GLU A 100 -5.86 -8.40 4.76
C GLU A 100 -7.22 -8.80 5.34
N ARG A 101 -7.26 -9.85 6.17
CA ARG A 101 -8.50 -10.34 6.79
C ARG A 101 -9.21 -9.31 7.66
N ASN A 102 -8.55 -8.25 8.09
CA ASN A 102 -9.23 -7.12 8.75
C ASN A 102 -10.31 -6.48 7.87
N VAL A 103 -10.15 -6.54 6.55
CA VAL A 103 -11.09 -5.99 5.57
C VAL A 103 -12.18 -7.00 5.24
N THR A 104 -11.83 -8.28 5.01
CA THR A 104 -12.78 -9.29 4.53
C THR A 104 -13.58 -10.02 5.61
N ILE A 105 -13.03 -10.14 6.82
CA ILE A 105 -13.62 -10.96 7.92
C ILE A 105 -13.84 -10.12 9.19
N GLY A 106 -13.35 -8.87 9.21
CA GLY A 106 -13.41 -7.97 10.35
C GLY A 106 -12.14 -8.04 11.20
N HIS A 107 -12.08 -7.26 12.28
CA HIS A 107 -10.88 -6.92 13.06
C HIS A 107 -10.18 -8.10 13.78
N VAL A 108 -9.63 -9.05 13.03
CA VAL A 108 -8.97 -10.27 13.50
C VAL A 108 -7.46 -10.09 13.75
N VAL A 109 -6.89 -8.98 13.29
CA VAL A 109 -5.48 -8.60 13.51
C VAL A 109 -5.40 -7.20 14.11
N LEU A 110 -4.83 -7.10 15.31
CA LEU A 110 -4.79 -5.88 16.09
C LEU A 110 -3.36 -5.48 16.47
N TRP A 111 -3.11 -4.18 16.47
CA TRP A 111 -1.98 -3.52 17.13
C TRP A 111 -2.49 -2.74 18.33
N LYS A 112 -2.09 -3.14 19.54
CA LYS A 112 -2.53 -2.54 20.82
C LYS A 112 -4.05 -2.41 20.92
N GLY A 113 -4.77 -3.45 20.49
CA GLY A 113 -6.23 -3.50 20.50
C GLY A 113 -6.91 -2.66 19.40
N GLN A 114 -6.16 -2.11 18.45
CA GLN A 114 -6.70 -1.38 17.29
C GLN A 114 -6.44 -2.17 16.01
N PRO A 115 -7.40 -2.23 15.06
CA PRO A 115 -7.17 -2.87 13.77
C PRO A 115 -6.00 -2.23 13.03
N ILE A 116 -5.30 -3.02 12.23
CA ILE A 116 -4.25 -2.53 11.33
C ILE A 116 -4.87 -2.39 9.93
N PRO A 117 -5.27 -1.18 9.51
CA PRO A 117 -5.66 -0.90 8.14
C PRO A 117 -4.45 -0.89 7.20
N TYR A 118 -4.71 -0.91 5.91
CA TYR A 118 -3.69 -0.74 4.88
C TYR A 118 -4.30 -0.06 3.66
N CYS A 119 -3.46 0.57 2.85
CA CYS A 119 -3.83 1.02 1.52
C CYS A 119 -3.09 0.21 0.45
N LEU A 120 -3.67 0.14 -0.75
CA LEU A 120 -3.04 -0.45 -1.93
C LEU A 120 -2.94 0.60 -3.03
N ILE A 121 -1.74 0.80 -3.56
CA ILE A 121 -1.46 1.81 -4.59
C ILE A 121 -0.89 1.09 -5.80
N SER A 122 -1.37 1.38 -7.01
CA SER A 122 -0.75 0.86 -8.23
C SER A 122 0.73 1.25 -8.25
N ARG A 123 1.61 0.32 -8.59
CA ARG A 123 3.05 0.59 -8.68
C ARG A 123 3.33 1.65 -9.73
N THR A 124 2.61 1.61 -10.85
CA THR A 124 2.71 2.60 -11.92
C THR A 124 2.38 4.01 -11.42
N VAL A 125 1.33 4.14 -10.60
CA VAL A 125 0.94 5.40 -9.94
C VAL A 125 1.99 5.84 -8.91
N TRP A 126 2.45 4.92 -8.06
CA TRP A 126 3.47 5.18 -7.05
C TRP A 126 4.75 5.73 -7.68
N ASP A 127 5.30 5.01 -8.66
CA ASP A 127 6.55 5.36 -9.33
C ASP A 127 6.42 6.69 -10.10
N ALA A 128 5.27 6.95 -10.72
CA ALA A 128 5.02 8.22 -11.41
C ALA A 128 4.98 9.42 -10.45
N ILE A 129 4.34 9.28 -9.29
CA ILE A 129 4.36 10.33 -8.27
C ILE A 129 5.79 10.53 -7.78
N VAL A 130 6.45 9.46 -7.32
CA VAL A 130 7.83 9.49 -6.81
C VAL A 130 8.78 10.15 -7.82
N GLY A 131 8.70 9.80 -9.10
CA GLY A 131 9.56 10.36 -10.14
C GLY A 131 9.27 11.83 -10.48
N SER A 132 8.09 12.33 -10.13
CA SER A 132 7.69 13.73 -10.39
C SER A 132 7.91 14.65 -9.20
N GLU A 133 7.92 14.11 -7.99
CA GLU A 133 8.14 14.89 -6.78
C GLU A 133 9.62 15.23 -6.63
N THR A 134 9.90 16.52 -6.48
CA THR A 134 11.22 16.98 -6.06
C THR A 134 11.15 17.34 -4.58
N LEU A 135 11.67 16.45 -3.73
CA LEU A 135 11.91 16.78 -2.34
C LEU A 135 12.99 17.86 -2.25
N ALA A 136 12.88 18.73 -1.25
CA ALA A 136 13.84 19.82 -1.09
C ALA A 136 15.25 19.23 -0.84
N PRO A 137 16.28 19.59 -1.65
CA PRO A 137 17.58 18.91 -1.68
C PRO A 137 18.36 19.04 -0.36
N GLU A 138 18.01 20.00 0.49
CA GLU A 138 18.58 20.21 1.82
C GLU A 138 18.01 19.29 2.90
N LEU A 139 16.92 18.57 2.63
CA LEU A 139 16.29 17.70 3.62
C LEU A 139 17.06 16.38 3.75
N THR A 140 17.70 16.19 4.90
CA THR A 140 18.31 14.90 5.26
C THR A 140 17.24 13.80 5.42
N THR A 141 17.57 12.53 5.15
CA THR A 141 16.67 11.39 5.40
C THR A 141 16.08 11.41 6.80
N LYS A 142 16.89 11.76 7.82
CA LYS A 142 16.44 11.86 9.21
C LYS A 142 15.37 12.93 9.42
N ALA A 143 15.50 14.08 8.75
CA ALA A 143 14.51 15.15 8.80
C ALA A 143 13.20 14.71 8.11
N ILE A 144 13.32 14.07 6.93
CA ILE A 144 12.18 13.51 6.20
C ILE A 144 11.45 12.48 7.05
N TYR A 145 12.18 11.50 7.60
CA TYR A 145 11.65 10.50 8.53
C TYR A 145 10.89 11.13 9.71
N THR A 146 11.46 12.18 10.30
CA THR A 146 10.83 12.86 11.44
C THR A 146 9.52 13.54 11.04
N SER A 147 9.41 14.00 9.80
CA SER A 147 8.17 14.59 9.27
C SER A 147 7.12 13.56 8.84
N LEU A 148 7.55 12.37 8.41
CA LEU A 148 6.67 11.30 7.94
C LEU A 148 5.83 10.68 9.06
N PHE A 149 6.45 10.45 10.22
CA PHE A 149 5.84 9.70 11.30
C PHE A 149 5.63 10.58 12.53
N PRO A 150 4.38 10.78 13.00
CA PRO A 150 4.10 11.44 14.27
C PRO A 150 4.87 10.81 15.45
N GLU A 151 5.13 11.56 16.52
CA GLU A 151 5.92 11.06 17.66
C GLU A 151 5.30 9.81 18.33
N SER A 152 3.97 9.74 18.36
CA SER A 152 3.22 8.59 18.91
C SER A 152 3.00 7.45 17.91
N SER A 153 3.51 7.58 16.67
CA SER A 153 3.33 6.57 15.64
C SER A 153 4.07 5.28 15.99
N PRO A 154 3.45 4.10 15.81
CA PRO A 154 4.15 2.83 15.97
C PRO A 154 5.26 2.64 14.92
N ALA A 155 5.22 3.38 13.81
CA ALA A 155 6.32 3.44 12.84
C ALA A 155 7.63 3.95 13.48
N ARG A 156 7.55 4.83 14.49
CA ARG A 156 8.73 5.32 15.21
C ARG A 156 9.46 4.21 15.96
N LEU A 157 8.71 3.22 16.47
CA LEU A 157 9.27 2.04 17.12
C LEU A 157 9.86 1.08 16.09
N LEU A 158 9.13 0.84 15.00
CA LEU A 158 9.57 -0.01 13.89
C LEU A 158 10.90 0.47 13.27
N TYR A 159 11.03 1.78 13.08
CA TYR A 159 12.16 2.40 12.38
C TYR A 159 13.12 3.18 13.30
N GLN A 160 13.12 2.91 14.62
CA GLN A 160 13.94 3.65 15.59
C GLN A 160 15.44 3.67 15.25
N ASN A 161 15.93 2.59 14.63
CA ASN A 161 17.32 2.42 14.20
C ASN A 161 17.38 2.24 12.68
N LEU A 162 16.74 3.15 11.95
CA LEU A 162 16.63 3.10 10.49
C LEU A 162 18.03 2.97 9.85
N PRO A 163 18.33 1.86 9.14
CA PRO A 163 19.60 1.74 8.43
C PRO A 163 19.61 2.64 7.18
N ASP A 164 20.80 3.09 6.79
CA ASP A 164 20.99 3.95 5.59
C ASP A 164 20.44 3.31 4.30
N SER A 165 20.35 1.98 4.25
CA SER A 165 19.73 1.25 3.13
C SER A 165 18.24 1.57 2.92
N MET A 166 17.59 2.27 3.85
CA MET A 166 16.18 2.67 3.77
C MET A 166 15.96 4.05 3.17
N ASP A 167 17.03 4.76 2.78
CA ASP A 167 16.94 6.11 2.22
C ASP A 167 15.90 6.17 1.08
N THR A 168 15.97 5.26 0.11
CA THR A 168 15.03 5.20 -1.01
C THR A 168 13.59 5.08 -0.54
N HIS A 169 13.29 4.13 0.36
CA HIS A 169 11.94 3.90 0.87
C HIS A 169 11.36 5.12 1.61
N VAL A 170 12.21 5.82 2.38
CA VAL A 170 11.82 7.05 3.07
C VAL A 170 11.51 8.17 2.07
N HIS A 171 12.36 8.35 1.06
CA HIS A 171 12.14 9.38 0.04
C HIS A 171 10.88 9.09 -0.79
N GLU A 172 10.64 7.84 -1.14
CA GLU A 172 9.44 7.43 -1.86
C GLU A 172 8.17 7.75 -1.06
N LEU A 173 8.10 7.32 0.21
CA LEU A 173 6.93 7.61 1.03
C LEU A 173 6.74 9.13 1.24
N ALA A 174 7.83 9.89 1.36
CA ALA A 174 7.77 11.35 1.50
C ALA A 174 7.24 12.05 0.26
N ALA A 175 7.62 11.58 -0.93
CA ALA A 175 7.03 12.04 -2.18
C ALA A 175 5.51 11.80 -2.20
N ILE A 176 5.06 10.60 -1.82
CA ILE A 176 3.61 10.31 -1.73
C ILE A 176 2.91 11.20 -0.71
N GLN A 177 3.49 11.37 0.49
CA GLN A 177 2.94 12.24 1.53
C GLN A 177 2.82 13.70 1.05
N GLN A 178 3.83 14.21 0.37
CA GLN A 178 3.82 15.57 -0.19
C GLN A 178 2.76 15.71 -1.28
N PHE A 179 2.63 14.73 -2.17
CA PHE A 179 1.62 14.69 -3.21
C PHE A 179 0.21 14.75 -2.61
N LEU A 180 -0.10 13.86 -1.66
CA LEU A 180 -1.39 13.82 -0.95
C LEU A 180 -1.67 15.17 -0.26
N GLY A 181 -0.67 15.73 0.42
CA GLY A 181 -0.76 17.03 1.08
C GLY A 181 -1.13 18.17 0.12
N ARG A 182 -0.51 18.25 -1.06
CA ARG A 182 -0.86 19.27 -2.07
C ARG A 182 -2.28 19.11 -2.61
N ARG A 183 -2.75 17.86 -2.74
CA ARG A 183 -4.13 17.56 -3.15
C ARG A 183 -5.14 17.66 -2.01
N LYS A 184 -4.69 17.96 -0.78
CA LYS A 184 -5.52 17.94 0.45
C LYS A 184 -6.22 16.60 0.65
N GLN A 185 -5.57 15.53 0.20
CA GLN A 185 -6.00 14.16 0.42
C GLN A 185 -5.26 13.61 1.65
N THR A 186 -5.87 12.64 2.30
CA THR A 186 -5.26 11.88 3.40
C THR A 186 -5.09 10.43 2.97
N TRP A 187 -4.26 9.67 3.70
CA TRP A 187 -4.22 8.23 3.53
C TRP A 187 -5.61 7.65 3.77
N GLN A 188 -6.06 6.83 2.83
CA GLN A 188 -7.31 6.10 2.92
C GLN A 188 -7.00 4.61 2.91
N PRO A 189 -7.59 3.82 3.82
CA PRO A 189 -7.50 2.38 3.75
C PRO A 189 -8.18 1.88 2.47
N VAL A 190 -7.93 0.63 2.09
CA VAL A 190 -8.75 0.00 1.07
C VAL A 190 -10.20 -0.10 1.56
N ASP A 191 -11.14 0.14 0.65
CA ASP A 191 -12.55 -0.13 0.88
C ASP A 191 -12.84 -1.64 0.82
N GLU A 192 -14.05 -2.06 1.22
CA GLU A 192 -14.48 -3.45 1.07
C GLU A 192 -14.35 -3.88 -0.40
N PRO A 193 -13.80 -5.07 -0.67
CA PRO A 193 -13.58 -5.51 -2.05
C PRO A 193 -14.92 -5.76 -2.76
N GLU A 194 -15.14 -5.01 -3.83
CA GLU A 194 -16.27 -5.22 -4.73
C GLU A 194 -15.84 -6.10 -5.93
N GLN A 195 -16.78 -6.88 -6.45
CA GLN A 195 -16.55 -7.73 -7.62
C GLN A 195 -16.92 -6.97 -8.91
N HIS A 196 -16.10 -6.00 -9.31
CA HIS A 196 -16.30 -5.26 -10.57
C HIS A 196 -15.51 -5.92 -11.70
N TYR A 197 -16.21 -6.61 -12.60
CA TYR A 197 -15.56 -7.27 -13.74
C TYR A 197 -15.52 -6.40 -15.00
N GLU A 198 -16.34 -5.35 -15.09
CA GLU A 198 -16.65 -4.65 -16.36
C GLU A 198 -16.30 -3.14 -16.33
N GLU A 199 -15.76 -2.60 -15.23
CA GLU A 199 -15.63 -1.14 -15.02
C GLU A 199 -14.19 -0.59 -15.16
N ILE A 200 -13.23 -1.39 -15.65
CA ILE A 200 -11.81 -0.99 -15.68
C ILE A 200 -11.57 0.27 -16.53
N GLU A 201 -12.21 0.34 -17.70
CA GLU A 201 -12.14 1.52 -18.58
C GLU A 201 -12.78 2.75 -17.92
N GLU A 202 -13.89 2.56 -17.21
CA GLU A 202 -14.58 3.63 -16.50
C GLU A 202 -13.71 4.18 -15.37
N PHE A 203 -13.10 3.32 -14.54
CA PHE A 203 -12.20 3.75 -13.48
C PHE A 203 -10.97 4.50 -14.02
N LEU A 204 -10.44 4.06 -15.16
CA LEU A 204 -9.33 4.75 -15.82
C LEU A 204 -9.76 6.13 -16.35
N ALA A 205 -10.96 6.23 -16.94
CA ALA A 205 -11.51 7.50 -17.41
C ALA A 205 -11.80 8.48 -16.25
N GLU A 206 -12.36 7.98 -15.15
CA GLU A 206 -12.59 8.75 -13.92
C GLU A 206 -11.27 9.26 -13.33
N ALA A 207 -10.26 8.40 -13.22
CA ALA A 207 -8.94 8.78 -12.75
C ALA A 207 -8.29 9.86 -13.64
N ARG A 208 -8.37 9.71 -14.97
CA ARG A 208 -7.87 10.73 -15.92
C ARG A 208 -8.55 12.08 -15.71
N LYS A 209 -9.86 12.10 -15.47
CA LYS A 209 -10.60 13.33 -15.21
C LYS A 209 -10.21 13.94 -13.86
N ALA A 210 -10.10 13.13 -12.81
CA ALA A 210 -9.80 13.58 -11.44
C ALA A 210 -8.36 14.09 -11.29
N PHE A 211 -7.43 13.60 -12.11
CA PHE A 211 -6.00 13.93 -12.08
C PHE A 211 -5.51 14.61 -13.37
N ALA A 212 -6.42 15.27 -14.11
CA ALA A 212 -6.08 15.98 -15.34
C ALA A 212 -5.04 17.11 -15.14
N ASP A 213 -4.90 17.60 -13.91
CA ASP A 213 -3.93 18.61 -13.48
C ASP A 213 -2.58 18.04 -13.02
N THR A 214 -2.39 16.72 -13.12
CA THR A 214 -1.17 16.01 -12.67
C THR A 214 -0.49 15.32 -13.85
N PRO A 215 0.42 16.02 -14.58
CA PRO A 215 1.02 15.50 -15.81
C PRO A 215 1.73 14.14 -15.66
N ALA A 216 2.36 13.90 -14.51
CA ALA A 216 3.06 12.64 -14.24
C ALA A 216 2.12 11.42 -14.25
N LEU A 217 0.89 11.59 -13.74
CA LEU A 217 -0.11 10.51 -13.73
C LEU A 217 -0.72 10.30 -15.11
N PHE A 218 -0.73 11.30 -15.99
CA PHE A 218 -1.24 11.12 -17.35
C PHE A 218 -0.41 10.10 -18.14
N GLY A 219 0.93 10.17 -18.03
CA GLY A 219 1.83 9.16 -18.62
C GLY A 219 1.58 7.77 -18.03
N ALA A 220 1.52 7.68 -16.71
CA ALA A 220 1.22 6.43 -15.99
C ALA A 220 -0.09 5.77 -16.47
N PHE A 221 -1.15 6.56 -16.67
CA PHE A 221 -2.43 6.06 -17.15
C PHE A 221 -2.42 5.64 -18.62
N ALA A 222 -1.54 6.21 -19.45
CA ALA A 222 -1.37 5.80 -20.84
C ALA A 222 -0.60 4.48 -20.93
N ASP A 223 0.45 4.33 -20.12
CA ASP A 223 1.22 3.08 -20.01
C ASP A 223 0.34 1.93 -19.52
N LEU A 224 -0.48 2.19 -18.49
CA LEU A 224 -1.47 1.25 -18.00
C LEU A 224 -2.49 0.84 -19.08
N GLU A 225 -3.05 1.81 -19.81
CA GLU A 225 -4.00 1.50 -20.89
C GLU A 225 -3.37 0.59 -21.95
N THR A 226 -2.13 0.91 -22.35
CA THR A 226 -1.37 0.10 -23.31
C THR A 226 -1.18 -1.32 -22.79
N HIS A 227 -0.78 -1.47 -21.53
CA HIS A 227 -0.62 -2.77 -20.89
C HIS A 227 -1.94 -3.58 -20.88
N LEU A 228 -3.06 -2.93 -20.55
CA LEU A 228 -4.38 -3.58 -20.53
C LEU A 228 -4.85 -3.99 -21.94
N ARG A 229 -4.55 -3.19 -22.98
CA ARG A 229 -4.81 -3.55 -24.38
C ARG A 229 -3.95 -4.75 -24.81
N ASP A 230 -2.67 -4.78 -24.45
CA ASP A 230 -1.77 -5.92 -24.74
C ASP A 230 -2.24 -7.23 -24.09
N LEU A 231 -2.90 -7.14 -22.93
CA LEU A 231 -3.54 -8.26 -22.25
C LEU A 231 -4.90 -8.65 -22.83
N GLY A 232 -5.44 -7.87 -23.78
CA GLY A 232 -6.78 -8.06 -24.35
C GLY A 232 -7.91 -7.79 -23.35
N VAL A 233 -7.65 -7.00 -22.31
CA VAL A 233 -8.63 -6.63 -21.27
C VAL A 233 -9.50 -5.45 -21.73
N ILE A 234 -8.90 -4.52 -22.48
CA ILE A 234 -9.54 -3.36 -23.09
C ILE A 234 -9.54 -3.58 -24.60
N GLU A 235 -10.65 -3.26 -25.27
CA GLU A 235 -10.74 -3.43 -26.73
C GLU A 235 -9.70 -2.52 -27.43
N THR A 236 -8.90 -3.11 -28.32
CA THR A 236 -8.22 -2.31 -29.33
C THR A 236 -9.29 -1.80 -30.28
N ASP A 237 -9.51 -0.48 -30.32
CA ASP A 237 -10.31 0.14 -31.37
C ASP A 237 -9.87 -0.41 -32.73
N THR A 238 -10.63 -1.35 -33.27
CA THR A 238 -10.47 -1.82 -34.64
C THR A 238 -10.91 -0.67 -35.52
N VAL A 239 -9.92 0.07 -36.03
CA VAL A 239 -10.07 1.09 -37.08
C VAL A 239 -10.71 0.50 -38.32
#